data_AF-A0A958Z794-F1
#
_entry.id   AF-A0A958Z794-F1
#
_cell.length_a   1.000
_cell.length_b   1.000
_cell.length_c   1.000
_cell.angle_alpha   90.00
_cell.angle_beta   90.00
_cell.angle_gamma   90.00
#
_symmetry.space_group_name_H-M   'P 1'
#
loop_
_entity.id
_entity.type
_entity.pdbx_description
1 polymer ?
#
loop_
_entity_poly.entity_id
_entity_poly.type
_entity_poly.pdbx_seq_one_letter_code
_entity_poly.pdbx_strand_id
1 'polypeptide(L)'
;MQQYILPILAVVIGLLVSIVTDHKRNYLSKLLLSFSGSFLLALTLFDLLPEVYEHLETKQTGVFIMAGILLQVVLEFFSKGAEHGHIHIHHDETKFPWLLFLSLCIHSFLEGFPIHHHNDMVYGVMVHKIPIAML
;
A
#
# COMPACT_ATOMS: atom_id res chain seq x y z
N MET A 1 7.84 -10.21 16.61
CA MET A 1 8.72 -10.69 15.51
C MET A 1 7.97 -11.48 14.44
N GLN A 2 7.07 -12.41 14.78
CA GLN A 2 6.30 -13.19 13.77
C GLN A 2 5.40 -12.33 12.87
N GLN A 3 4.87 -11.20 13.37
CA GLN A 3 3.97 -10.31 12.64
C GLN A 3 4.61 -9.65 11.39
N TYR A 4 5.93 -9.47 11.37
CA TYR A 4 6.63 -8.86 10.22
C TYR A 4 6.94 -9.87 9.10
N ILE A 5 6.83 -11.17 9.37
CA ILE A 5 7.05 -12.21 8.37
C ILE A 5 5.88 -12.26 7.39
N LEU A 6 4.66 -11.98 7.86
CA LEU A 6 3.44 -12.05 7.06
C LEU A 6 3.43 -11.09 5.86
N PRO A 7 3.76 -9.79 6.00
CA PRO A 7 3.87 -8.89 4.86
C PRO A 7 4.95 -9.31 3.85
N ILE A 8 6.07 -9.89 4.33
CA ILE A 8 7.14 -10.39 3.44
C ILE A 8 6.64 -11.59 2.65
N LEU A 9 5.98 -12.55 3.32
CA LEU A 9 5.37 -13.71 2.67
C LEU A 9 4.29 -13.28 1.67
N ALA A 10 3.50 -12.25 1.97
CA ALA A 10 2.48 -11.70 1.07
C ALA A 10 3.09 -11.27 -0.28
N VAL A 11 4.21 -10.55 -0.23
CA VAL A 11 4.95 -10.10 -1.43
C VAL A 11 5.51 -11.29 -2.19
N VAL A 12 6.12 -12.26 -1.52
CA VAL A 12 6.67 -13.48 -2.16
C VAL A 12 5.56 -14.28 -2.84
N ILE A 13 4.41 -14.44 -2.17
CA ILE A 13 3.24 -15.14 -2.73
C ILE A 13 2.71 -14.39 -3.97
N GLY A 14 2.53 -13.07 -3.89
CA GLY A 14 2.08 -12.26 -5.02
C GLY A 14 3.01 -12.38 -6.23
N LEU A 15 4.33 -12.36 -6.00
CA LEU A 15 5.34 -12.56 -7.04
C LEU A 15 5.26 -13.96 -7.67
N LEU A 16 5.16 -15.02 -6.85
CA LEU A 16 5.03 -16.39 -7.35
C LEU A 16 3.76 -16.57 -8.18
N VAL A 17 2.63 -16.00 -7.74
CA VAL A 17 1.36 -16.02 -8.47
C VAL A 17 1.48 -15.25 -9.78
N SER A 18 2.18 -14.10 -9.79
CA SER A 18 2.45 -13.31 -11.01
C SER A 18 3.22 -14.11 -12.06
N ILE A 19 4.23 -14.89 -11.65
CA ILE A 19 5.04 -15.71 -12.56
C ILE A 19 4.20 -16.83 -13.21
N VAL A 20 3.26 -17.42 -12.46
CA VAL A 20 2.42 -18.53 -12.94
C VAL A 20 1.21 -18.04 -13.74
N THR A 21 0.76 -16.81 -13.50
CA THR A 21 -0.46 -16.25 -14.11
C THR A 21 -0.11 -15.44 -15.36
N ASP A 22 -0.67 -15.83 -16.52
CA ASP A 22 -0.48 -15.07 -17.76
C ASP A 22 -1.13 -13.67 -17.63
N HIS A 23 -0.36 -12.62 -17.96
CA HIS A 23 -0.69 -11.19 -17.73
C HIS A 23 -1.95 -10.70 -18.49
N LYS A 24 -2.64 -11.56 -19.24
CA LYS A 24 -3.74 -11.20 -20.16
C LYS A 24 -5.07 -10.87 -19.45
N ARG A 25 -5.20 -11.02 -18.13
CA ARG A 25 -6.44 -10.70 -17.37
C ARG A 25 -6.39 -9.32 -16.71
N ASN A 26 -6.25 -8.26 -17.52
CA ASN A 26 -6.31 -6.85 -17.11
C ASN A 26 -7.57 -6.48 -16.30
N TYR A 27 -8.67 -7.23 -16.42
CA TYR A 27 -9.89 -6.99 -15.65
C TYR A 27 -9.78 -7.48 -14.20
N LEU A 28 -9.19 -8.67 -13.98
CA LEU A 28 -9.09 -9.25 -12.64
C LEU A 28 -8.08 -8.50 -11.79
N SER A 29 -6.95 -8.07 -12.36
CA SER A 29 -5.94 -7.28 -11.66
C SER A 29 -6.51 -5.93 -11.20
N LYS A 30 -7.28 -5.23 -12.06
CA LYS A 30 -8.00 -4.01 -11.68
C LYS A 30 -9.01 -4.25 -10.56
N LEU A 31 -9.80 -5.33 -10.64
CA LEU A 31 -10.77 -5.68 -9.61
C LEU A 31 -10.09 -5.97 -8.26
N LEU A 32 -9.00 -6.74 -8.27
CA LEU A 32 -8.21 -7.07 -7.08
C LEU A 32 -7.57 -5.82 -6.47
N LEU A 33 -7.07 -4.90 -7.29
CA LEU A 33 -6.51 -3.62 -6.84
C LEU A 33 -7.59 -2.72 -6.22
N SER A 34 -8.77 -2.60 -6.85
CA SER A 34 -9.89 -1.82 -6.28
C SER A 34 -10.40 -2.43 -4.97
N PHE A 35 -10.54 -3.76 -4.91
CA PHE A 35 -10.87 -4.47 -3.67
C PHE A 35 -9.82 -4.16 -2.59
N SER A 36 -8.54 -4.34 -2.92
CA SER A 36 -7.40 -4.11 -2.04
C SER A 36 -7.41 -2.70 -1.43
N GLY A 37 -7.57 -1.66 -2.26
CA GLY A 37 -7.65 -0.27 -1.78
C GLY A 37 -8.88 -0.01 -0.90
N SER A 38 -10.05 -0.51 -1.29
CA SER A 38 -11.28 -0.35 -0.50
C SER A 38 -11.22 -1.08 0.85
N PHE A 39 -10.50 -2.21 0.91
CA PHE A 39 -10.32 -2.99 2.13
C PHE A 39 -9.45 -2.25 3.16
N LEU A 40 -8.31 -1.69 2.72
CA LEU A 40 -7.50 -0.84 3.61
C LEU A 40 -8.24 0.42 4.06
N LEU A 41 -9.04 1.04 3.17
CA LEU A 41 -9.88 2.17 3.55
C LEU A 41 -10.88 1.79 4.64
N ALA A 42 -11.50 0.61 4.54
CA ALA A 42 -12.43 0.12 5.55
C ALA A 42 -11.73 -0.07 6.91
N LEU A 43 -10.56 -0.74 6.95
CA LEU A 43 -9.77 -0.89 8.19
C LEU A 43 -9.36 0.46 8.77
N THR A 44 -8.97 1.40 7.91
CA THR A 44 -8.62 2.76 8.35
C THR A 44 -9.82 3.45 9.01
N LEU A 45 -11.02 3.34 8.45
CA LEU A 45 -12.21 4.02 8.95
C LEU A 45 -12.83 3.35 10.18
N PHE A 46 -12.82 2.02 10.24
CA PHE A 46 -13.51 1.27 11.29
C PHE A 46 -12.60 0.85 12.44
N ASP A 47 -11.30 0.71 12.22
CA ASP A 47 -10.35 0.32 13.27
C ASP A 47 -9.43 1.49 13.64
N LEU A 48 -8.64 2.02 12.71
CA LEU A 48 -7.60 2.99 13.04
C LEU A 48 -8.15 4.37 13.43
N LEU A 49 -9.15 4.87 12.67
CA LEU A 49 -9.69 6.20 12.87
C LEU A 49 -10.34 6.36 14.25
N PRO A 50 -11.24 5.47 14.72
CA PRO A 50 -11.78 5.57 16.07
C PRO A 50 -10.70 5.53 17.14
N GLU A 51 -9.72 4.64 17.00
CA GLU A 51 -8.69 4.44 18.01
C GLU A 51 -7.78 5.65 18.22
N VAL A 52 -7.38 6.34 17.16
CA VAL A 52 -6.53 7.54 17.30
C VAL A 52 -7.27 8.72 17.94
N TYR A 53 -8.61 8.74 17.91
CA TYR A 53 -9.42 9.74 18.61
C TYR A 53 -9.64 9.41 20.10
N GLU A 54 -9.41 8.17 20.53
CA GLU A 54 -9.47 7.81 21.95
C GLU A 54 -8.23 8.26 22.75
N HIS A 55 -7.08 8.39 22.07
CA HIS A 55 -5.78 8.57 22.72
C HIS A 55 -5.23 10.01 22.70
N LEU A 56 -5.77 10.88 21.85
CA LEU A 56 -5.23 12.22 21.58
C LEU A 56 -6.35 13.28 21.59
N GLU A 57 -5.96 14.55 21.76
CA GLU A 57 -6.90 15.68 21.66
C GLU A 57 -7.41 15.81 20.21
N THR A 58 -8.73 16.01 20.05
CA THR A 58 -9.42 15.91 18.76
C THR A 58 -8.79 16.78 17.66
N LYS A 59 -8.38 18.02 17.97
CA LYS A 59 -7.75 18.88 16.97
C LYS A 59 -6.36 18.40 16.58
N GLN A 60 -5.55 17.99 17.56
CA GLN A 60 -4.22 17.41 17.29
C GLN A 60 -4.32 16.15 16.43
N THR A 61 -5.24 15.23 16.74
CA THR A 61 -5.49 14.03 15.94
C THR A 61 -5.80 14.40 14.49
N GLY A 62 -6.72 15.33 14.27
CA GLY A 62 -7.07 15.81 12.94
C GLY A 62 -5.86 16.37 12.16
N VAL A 63 -4.98 17.13 12.82
CA VAL A 63 -3.76 17.67 12.20
C VAL A 63 -2.80 16.56 11.78
N PHE A 64 -2.57 15.55 12.64
CA PHE A 64 -1.69 14.43 12.30
C PHE A 64 -2.25 13.58 11.15
N ILE A 65 -3.56 13.33 11.11
CA ILE A 65 -4.20 12.63 9.99
C ILE A 65 -4.00 13.43 8.69
N MET A 66 -4.24 14.74 8.72
CA MET A 66 -4.05 15.58 7.51
C MET A 66 -2.60 15.62 7.06
N ALA A 67 -1.64 15.69 7.99
CA ALA A 67 -0.22 15.65 7.67
C ALA A 67 0.16 14.30 7.04
N GLY A 68 -0.35 13.19 7.56
CA GLY A 68 -0.14 11.85 7.00
C GLY A 68 -0.71 11.69 5.59
N ILE A 69 -1.95 12.15 5.37
CA ILE A 69 -2.59 12.12 4.04
C ILE A 69 -1.79 12.99 3.05
N LEU A 70 -1.40 14.21 3.45
CA LEU A 70 -0.59 15.09 2.60
C LEU A 70 0.74 14.43 2.21
N LEU A 71 1.41 13.79 3.17
CA LEU A 71 2.65 13.05 2.91
C LEU A 71 2.42 11.92 1.89
N GLN A 72 1.35 11.14 2.04
CA GLN A 72 1.03 10.06 1.10
C GLN A 72 0.71 10.58 -0.30
N VAL A 73 -0.03 11.70 -0.43
CA VAL A 73 -0.30 12.34 -1.73
C VAL A 73 0.99 12.83 -2.40
N VAL A 74 1.94 13.36 -1.63
CA VAL A 74 3.25 13.75 -2.15
C VAL A 74 4.04 12.53 -2.65
N LEU A 75 4.01 11.42 -1.92
CA LEU A 75 4.65 10.17 -2.35
C LEU A 75 3.99 9.59 -3.61
N GLU A 76 2.66 9.61 -3.70
CA GLU A 76 1.89 9.19 -4.87
C GLU A 76 2.26 10.03 -6.12
N PHE A 77 2.41 11.34 -5.95
CA PHE A 77 2.85 12.23 -7.02
C PHE A 77 4.22 11.82 -7.58
N PHE A 78 5.17 11.46 -6.71
CA PHE A 78 6.48 10.93 -7.14
C PHE A 78 6.40 9.50 -7.68
N SER A 79 5.40 8.71 -7.26
CA SER A 79 5.15 7.35 -7.75
C SER A 79 4.52 7.33 -9.14
N LYS A 80 3.97 8.46 -9.62
CA LYS A 80 3.17 8.55 -10.85
C LYS A 80 1.99 7.55 -10.87
N GLY A 81 1.54 7.10 -9.70
CA GLY A 81 0.52 6.05 -9.57
C GLY A 81 0.97 4.69 -10.11
N ALA A 82 2.28 4.40 -10.13
CA ALA A 82 2.81 3.11 -10.59
C ALA A 82 2.27 1.91 -9.80
N GLU A 83 2.01 2.11 -8.50
CA GLU A 83 1.35 1.12 -7.63
C GLU A 83 -0.06 0.73 -8.10
N HIS A 84 -0.68 1.57 -8.94
CA HIS A 84 -1.97 1.33 -9.54
C HIS A 84 -1.89 0.82 -11.00
N GLY A 85 -0.69 0.47 -11.48
CA GLY A 85 -0.47 -0.05 -12.84
C GLY A 85 -0.45 1.01 -13.95
N HIS A 86 -0.35 2.31 -13.59
CA HIS A 86 -0.41 3.44 -14.53
C HIS A 86 0.97 3.94 -14.98
N ILE A 87 1.91 3.04 -15.31
CA ILE A 87 3.24 3.47 -15.74
C ILE A 87 3.27 3.71 -17.25
N HIS A 88 3.38 4.97 -17.67
CA HIS A 88 3.76 5.34 -19.04
C HIS A 88 5.29 5.44 -19.13
N ILE A 89 5.96 4.30 -19.32
CA ILE A 89 7.40 4.30 -19.64
C ILE A 89 7.53 4.57 -21.14
N HIS A 90 8.12 5.71 -21.50
CA HIS A 90 8.58 5.92 -22.87
C HIS A 90 9.76 4.98 -23.13
N HIS A 91 9.69 4.22 -24.23
CA HIS A 91 10.57 3.11 -24.58
C HIS A 91 12.07 3.47 -24.74
N ASP A 92 12.46 4.74 -24.62
CA ASP A 92 13.83 5.24 -24.86
C ASP A 92 14.63 5.58 -23.59
N GLU A 93 14.05 5.48 -22.38
CA GLU A 93 14.79 5.72 -21.14
C GLU A 93 15.30 4.42 -20.50
N THR A 94 16.63 4.19 -20.58
CA THR A 94 17.31 3.02 -20.00
C THR A 94 17.71 3.19 -18.54
N LYS A 95 17.41 4.35 -17.92
CA LYS A 95 17.83 4.66 -16.55
C LYS A 95 16.80 4.16 -15.54
N PHE A 96 17.28 3.52 -14.49
CA PHE A 96 16.44 3.06 -13.39
C PHE A 96 15.73 4.25 -12.70
N PRO A 97 14.41 4.20 -12.48
CA PRO A 97 13.64 5.32 -11.96
C PRO A 97 13.80 5.44 -10.42
N TRP A 98 14.94 5.93 -9.97
CA TRP A 98 15.29 6.04 -8.55
C TRP A 98 14.28 6.80 -7.70
N LEU A 99 13.70 7.88 -8.24
CA LEU A 99 12.68 8.68 -7.53
C LEU A 99 11.41 7.86 -7.27
N LEU A 100 10.96 7.08 -8.27
CA LEU A 100 9.83 6.17 -8.15
C LEU A 100 10.12 5.09 -7.10
N PHE A 101 11.28 4.43 -7.20
CA PHE A 101 11.68 3.39 -6.27
C PHE A 101 11.72 3.88 -4.83
N LEU A 102 12.39 5.01 -4.57
CA LEU A 102 12.51 5.57 -3.24
C LEU A 102 11.14 6.00 -2.68
N SER A 103 10.27 6.61 -3.51
CA SER A 103 8.92 6.97 -3.10
C SER A 103 8.12 5.74 -2.65
N LEU A 104 8.12 4.68 -3.45
CA LEU A 104 7.44 3.42 -3.14
C LEU A 104 7.99 2.75 -1.88
N CYS A 105 9.31 2.81 -1.64
CA CYS A 105 9.91 2.33 -0.40
C CYS A 105 9.37 3.07 0.83
N ILE A 106 9.32 4.40 0.77
CA ILE A 106 8.82 5.21 1.88
C ILE A 106 7.32 4.99 2.07
N HIS A 107 6.53 4.96 0.99
CA HIS A 107 5.10 4.64 1.03
C HIS A 107 4.86 3.30 1.73
N SER A 108 5.52 2.24 1.25
CA SER A 108 5.39 0.87 1.78
C SER A 108 5.86 0.76 3.23
N PHE A 109 6.81 1.60 3.64
CA PHE A 109 7.25 1.67 5.04
C PHE A 109 6.17 2.31 5.91
N LEU A 110 5.58 3.43 5.49
CA LEU A 110 4.51 4.13 6.20
C LEU A 110 3.25 3.27 6.35
N GLU A 111 2.89 2.49 5.33
CA GLU A 111 1.79 1.54 5.37
C GLU A 111 1.98 0.44 6.45
N GLY A 112 3.23 0.12 6.78
CA GLY A 112 3.58 -0.90 7.78
C GLY A 112 3.52 -0.44 9.23
N PHE A 113 3.36 0.86 9.52
CA PHE A 113 3.38 1.37 10.90
C PHE A 113 2.26 0.80 11.80
N PRO A 114 1.00 0.73 11.35
CA PRO A 114 -0.10 0.27 12.22
C PRO A 114 0.03 -1.20 12.65
N ILE A 115 0.82 -2.01 11.95
CA ILE A 115 1.05 -3.44 12.21
C ILE A 115 1.59 -3.68 13.63
N HIS A 116 2.34 -2.73 14.20
CA HIS A 116 2.98 -2.93 15.50
C HIS A 116 1.99 -3.01 16.66
N HIS A 117 0.84 -2.34 16.55
CA HIS A 117 -0.16 -2.23 17.61
C HIS A 117 -1.44 -3.02 17.30
N HIS A 118 -1.68 -3.38 16.04
CA HIS A 118 -2.93 -3.98 15.57
C HIS A 118 -2.70 -5.29 14.83
N ASN A 119 -3.17 -6.40 15.43
CA ASN A 119 -3.04 -7.71 14.79
C ASN A 119 -3.89 -7.81 13.51
N ASP A 120 -5.04 -7.13 13.49
CA ASP A 120 -5.95 -7.09 12.33
C ASP A 120 -5.36 -6.30 11.16
N MET A 121 -4.57 -5.27 11.46
CA MET A 121 -3.81 -4.52 10.44
C MET A 121 -2.74 -5.37 9.76
N VAL A 122 -2.18 -6.37 10.43
CA VAL A 122 -1.21 -7.29 9.81
C VAL A 122 -1.89 -8.06 8.67
N TYR A 123 -3.10 -8.57 8.92
CA TYR A 123 -3.91 -9.25 7.91
C TYR A 123 -4.41 -8.28 6.84
N GLY A 124 -4.76 -7.06 7.26
CA GLY A 124 -5.06 -5.91 6.40
C GLY A 124 -4.02 -5.68 5.32
N VAL A 125 -2.79 -5.41 5.75
CA VAL A 125 -1.64 -5.15 4.90
C VAL A 125 -1.26 -6.40 4.08
N MET A 126 -1.36 -7.60 4.67
CA MET A 126 -1.12 -8.84 3.92
C MET A 126 -2.06 -8.99 2.72
N VAL A 127 -3.37 -8.81 2.92
CA VAL A 127 -4.37 -8.88 1.85
C VAL A 127 -4.14 -7.79 0.81
N HIS A 128 -3.67 -6.61 1.24
CA HIS A 128 -3.40 -5.49 0.33
C HIS A 128 -2.17 -5.72 -0.57
N LYS A 129 -1.09 -6.27 -0.01
CA LYS A 129 0.19 -6.45 -0.72
C LYS A 129 0.17 -7.56 -1.76
N ILE A 130 -0.71 -8.55 -1.64
CA ILE A 130 -0.79 -9.65 -2.61
C ILE A 130 -1.20 -9.13 -4.00
N PRO A 131 -2.33 -8.40 -4.18
CA PRO A 131 -2.71 -7.81 -5.46
C PRO A 131 -1.66 -6.88 -6.07
N ILE A 132 -0.96 -6.09 -5.26
CA ILE A 132 0.06 -5.15 -5.74
C ILE A 132 1.30 -5.89 -6.23
N ALA A 133 1.75 -6.92 -5.51
CA ALA A 133 2.89 -7.73 -5.93
C ALA A 133 2.59 -8.62 -7.16
N MET A 134 1.31 -8.75 -7.54
CA MET A 134 0.90 -9.46 -8.76
C MET A 134 0.97 -8.59 -10.02
N LEU A 135 1.00 -7.25 -9.87
CA LEU A 135 0.99 -6.28 -10.96
C LEU A 135 2.37 -6.08 -11.61
#